data_AF-A0A0Q5VAY5-F1
#
_entry.id   AF-A0A0Q5VAY5-F1
#
_cell.length_a   1.000
_cell.length_b   1.000
_cell.length_c   1.000
_cell.angle_alpha   90.00
_cell.angle_beta   90.00
_cell.angle_gamma   90.00
#
_symmetry.space_group_name_H-M   'P 1'
#
loop_
_entity.id
_entity.type
_entity.pdbx_description
1 polymer ?
#
loop_
_entity_poly.entity_id
_entity_poly.type
_entity_poly.pdbx_seq_one_letter_code
_entity_poly.pdbx_strand_id
1 'polypeptide(L)'
;MTTAPLPDRPFDVPAFARQVQEFLTWVHETGSSRRDGAVTGRLLAHLGRSADEETRPPVVARELPPFEQVNLQLALEAWVQAEGRSVEVLGWSVPLHHQSPDLGQLLTGENLPYLRPGVPELVDLPSGPGRTTGVWRTAALLVRDHRGDHVVLVRGPERHQEPTLTVEVAGLPAETAQQVLGELDALRSERNVYRGQVLELRPAMGGFVVDFPVLPRTERADVVLPDAVLERVERHSIGIATQREALRAAGQHLKRGLLLYGPPGTGKTHTTRYVVQHVPGATVLLLSGRSLHLVGTVTQLARDLEPAVVVLEDVDLVAEDRGHQMGPQPVLFELLDAMDGAASDADLLFLLTTNRAEALEHALAARPGRVDVAVEIGLPDDDARRRLLAVYSRGSGLQAGPVDVDAVVAGTEGVTASFIKELVRRTVLEALLEGAPGGAVTGVHLRRALADLLDSTQGVTRALLGVSAEP
;
A
#
# COMPACT_ATOMS: atom_id res chain seq x y z
N MET A 1 50.32 40.56 36.60
CA MET A 1 50.30 39.19 37.13
C MET A 1 50.80 38.28 36.03
N THR A 2 52.04 37.84 36.18
CA THR A 2 52.79 36.95 35.29
C THR A 2 52.24 35.53 35.42
N THR A 3 51.68 34.97 34.35
CA THR A 3 51.34 33.55 34.24
C THR A 3 52.63 32.75 34.19
N ALA A 4 52.88 31.91 35.19
CA ALA A 4 53.97 30.94 35.15
C ALA A 4 53.76 29.99 33.95
N PRO A 5 54.80 29.68 33.16
CA PRO A 5 54.67 28.70 32.10
C PRO A 5 54.40 27.33 32.72
N LEU A 6 53.42 26.61 32.17
CA LEU A 6 53.19 25.21 32.51
C LEU A 6 54.48 24.42 32.25
N PRO A 7 54.87 23.47 33.14
CA PRO A 7 56.09 22.71 32.97
C PRO A 7 56.04 21.89 31.69
N ASP A 8 57.08 22.04 30.86
CA ASP A 8 57.33 21.28 29.64
C ASP A 8 57.74 19.85 30.01
N ARG A 9 56.76 19.06 30.47
CA ARG A 9 56.95 17.62 30.66
C ARG A 9 56.82 16.97 29.29
N PRO A 10 57.80 16.18 28.82
CA PRO A 10 57.62 15.39 27.62
C PRO A 10 56.38 14.52 27.84
N PHE A 11 55.34 14.77 27.05
CA PHE A 11 54.11 14.01 27.11
C PHE A 11 54.44 12.62 26.57
N ASP A 12 54.66 11.67 27.48
CA ASP A 12 54.96 10.28 27.15
C ASP A 12 53.68 9.64 26.60
N VAL A 13 53.51 9.77 25.28
CA VAL A 13 52.36 9.24 24.54
C VAL A 13 52.17 7.75 24.81
N PRO A 14 53.23 6.89 24.83
CA PRO A 14 53.10 5.49 25.25
C PRO A 14 52.60 5.28 26.69
N ALA A 15 53.05 6.07 27.66
CA ALA A 15 52.57 5.97 29.04
C ALA A 15 51.13 6.47 29.18
N PHE A 16 50.77 7.56 28.51
CA PHE A 16 49.40 8.04 28.46
C PHE A 16 48.47 7.05 27.75
N ALA A 17 48.89 6.46 26.63
CA ALA A 17 48.13 5.43 25.92
C ALA A 17 47.93 4.19 26.80
N ARG A 18 48.94 3.77 27.57
CA ARG A 18 48.80 2.71 28.58
C ARG A 18 47.82 3.08 29.68
N GLN A 19 47.88 4.30 30.22
CA GLN A 19 46.94 4.75 31.24
C GLN A 19 45.51 4.88 30.72
N VAL A 20 45.32 5.31 29.48
CA VAL A 20 44.01 5.32 28.82
C VAL A 20 43.54 3.89 28.58
N GLN A 21 44.41 2.96 28.15
CA GLN A 21 44.05 1.55 28.03
C GLN A 21 43.73 0.92 29.39
N GLU A 22 44.55 1.13 30.43
CA GLU A 22 44.29 0.66 31.79
C GLU A 22 43.00 1.27 32.36
N PHE A 23 42.73 2.54 32.10
CA PHE A 23 41.47 3.19 32.46
C PHE A 23 40.29 2.61 31.69
N LEU A 24 40.41 2.40 30.38
CA LEU A 24 39.37 1.79 29.56
C LEU A 24 39.12 0.34 29.99
N THR A 25 40.17 -0.44 30.25
CA THR A 25 40.11 -1.79 30.80
C THR A 25 39.48 -1.78 32.19
N TRP A 26 39.87 -0.86 33.08
CA TRP A 26 39.27 -0.72 34.40
C TRP A 26 37.81 -0.27 34.34
N VAL A 27 37.43 0.64 33.44
CA VAL A 27 36.04 1.01 33.16
C VAL A 27 35.28 -0.16 32.56
N HIS A 28 35.94 -1.02 31.79
CA HIS A 28 35.37 -2.22 31.21
C HIS A 28 35.18 -3.32 32.27
N GLU A 29 36.13 -3.53 33.19
CA GLU A 29 36.11 -4.54 34.27
C GLU A 29 35.24 -4.12 35.47
N THR A 30 35.34 -2.85 35.88
CA THR A 30 34.52 -2.27 36.96
C THR A 30 33.11 -1.92 36.45
N GLY A 31 33.00 -1.67 35.14
CA GLY A 31 31.73 -1.57 34.45
C GLY A 31 31.09 -2.93 34.24
N SER A 32 31.81 -3.95 33.76
CA SER A 32 31.27 -5.29 33.43
C SER A 32 30.60 -5.96 34.61
N SER A 33 31.18 -5.89 35.81
CA SER A 33 30.57 -6.42 37.04
C SER A 33 29.24 -5.75 37.45
N ARG A 34 28.88 -4.60 36.87
CA ARG A 34 27.57 -3.93 36.99
C ARG A 34 26.80 -3.85 35.65
N ARG A 35 27.40 -4.28 34.55
CA ARG A 35 26.92 -4.21 33.16
C ARG A 35 26.55 -5.58 32.60
N ASP A 36 26.28 -6.57 33.45
CA ASP A 36 25.41 -7.68 33.03
C ASP A 36 24.06 -7.04 32.69
N GLY A 37 23.88 -6.72 31.41
CA GLY A 37 22.67 -6.09 30.90
C GLY A 37 21.51 -6.95 31.37
N ALA A 38 20.62 -6.37 32.17
CA ALA A 38 19.54 -7.16 32.79
C ALA A 38 18.67 -7.88 31.73
N VAL A 39 18.64 -7.38 30.49
CA VAL A 39 18.12 -8.07 29.31
C VAL A 39 18.98 -9.27 28.92
N THR A 40 20.28 -9.09 28.62
CA THR A 40 21.23 -10.17 28.29
C THR A 40 21.21 -11.29 29.31
N GLY A 41 21.33 -10.96 30.60
CA GLY A 41 21.29 -11.95 31.69
C GLY A 41 19.97 -12.72 31.71
N ARG A 42 18.84 -12.06 31.42
CA ARG A 42 17.54 -12.74 31.36
C ARG A 42 17.43 -13.68 30.16
N LEU A 43 17.94 -13.29 28.99
CA LEU A 43 17.98 -14.13 27.79
C LEU A 43 18.87 -15.36 27.99
N LEU A 44 20.10 -15.17 28.49
CA LEU A 44 21.04 -16.27 28.77
C LEU A 44 20.50 -17.23 29.83
N ALA A 45 19.89 -16.70 30.90
CA ALA A 45 19.25 -17.51 31.93
C ALA A 45 18.07 -18.33 31.39
N HIS A 46 17.31 -17.79 30.42
CA HIS A 46 16.24 -18.54 29.75
C HIS A 46 16.80 -19.67 28.89
N LEU A 47 17.87 -19.42 28.14
CA LEU A 47 18.54 -20.43 27.32
C LEU A 47 19.36 -21.45 28.13
N GLY A 48 19.43 -21.30 29.46
CA GLY A 48 20.23 -22.18 30.34
C GLY A 48 21.74 -22.04 30.14
N ARG A 49 22.22 -20.85 29.73
CA ARG A 49 23.61 -20.60 29.34
C ARG A 49 24.29 -19.54 30.21
N SER A 50 25.61 -19.60 30.29
CA SER A 50 26.44 -18.57 30.96
C SER A 50 26.92 -17.49 29.98
N ALA A 51 27.18 -16.29 30.50
CA ALA A 51 27.86 -15.23 29.76
C ALA A 51 29.28 -15.65 29.32
N ASP A 52 29.92 -16.58 30.04
CA ASP A 52 31.31 -17.00 29.79
C ASP A 52 31.46 -18.16 28.79
N GLU A 53 30.38 -18.65 28.18
CA GLU A 53 30.46 -19.73 27.17
C GLU A 53 31.09 -19.24 25.85
N GLU A 54 32.21 -19.87 25.44
CA GLU A 54 32.90 -19.57 24.17
C GLU A 54 32.04 -19.87 22.92
N THR A 55 31.08 -20.79 23.00
CA THR A 55 30.26 -21.22 21.86
C THR A 55 28.81 -20.72 22.00
N ARG A 56 28.49 -19.64 21.27
CA ARG A 56 27.11 -19.11 21.19
C ARG A 56 26.24 -19.93 20.23
N PRO A 57 24.92 -20.07 20.49
CA PRO A 57 24.03 -20.70 19.55
C PRO A 57 23.92 -19.83 18.28
N PRO A 58 23.71 -20.45 17.10
CA PRO A 58 23.51 -19.68 15.88
C PRO A 58 22.26 -18.81 16.02
N VAL A 59 22.33 -17.59 15.48
CA VAL A 59 21.17 -16.71 15.29
C VAL A 59 20.74 -16.84 13.84
N VAL A 60 19.49 -17.21 13.62
CA VAL A 60 18.89 -17.25 12.28
C VAL A 60 17.96 -16.06 12.15
N ALA A 61 18.24 -15.18 11.20
CA ALA A 61 17.47 -13.98 10.93
C ALA A 61 16.65 -14.10 9.64
N ARG A 62 15.49 -13.44 9.62
CA ARG A 62 14.67 -13.22 8.43
C ARG A 62 14.26 -11.77 8.35
N GLU A 63 14.51 -11.17 7.19
CA GLU A 63 14.06 -9.82 6.87
C GLU A 63 12.74 -9.87 6.11
N LEU A 64 11.87 -8.93 6.44
CA LEU A 64 10.55 -8.75 5.87
C LEU A 64 10.36 -7.27 5.48
N PRO A 65 9.53 -7.00 4.46
CA PRO A 65 9.11 -5.64 4.15
C PRO A 65 8.40 -4.97 5.35
N PRO A 66 8.57 -3.66 5.58
CA PRO A 66 7.91 -2.94 6.67
C PRO A 66 6.39 -3.11 6.76
N PHE A 67 5.71 -3.21 5.62
CA PHE A 67 4.26 -3.35 5.60
C PHE A 67 3.80 -4.68 6.23
N GLU A 68 4.65 -5.71 6.30
CA GLU A 68 4.29 -7.00 6.90
C GLU A 68 4.17 -6.97 8.44
N GLN A 69 4.50 -5.87 9.09
CA GLN A 69 4.55 -5.79 10.56
C GLN A 69 3.22 -6.14 11.23
N VAL A 70 2.09 -5.74 10.63
CA VAL A 70 0.76 -6.09 11.13
C VAL A 70 0.47 -7.59 10.97
N ASN A 71 0.77 -8.16 9.81
CA ASN A 71 0.55 -9.60 9.59
C ASN A 71 1.48 -10.46 10.45
N LEU A 72 2.73 -10.02 10.64
CA LEU A 72 3.67 -10.68 11.54
C LEU A 72 3.18 -10.64 12.99
N GLN A 73 2.66 -9.49 13.47
CA GLN A 73 2.09 -9.39 14.81
C GLN A 73 0.97 -10.42 15.02
N LEU A 74 0.03 -10.53 14.06
CA LEU A 74 -1.06 -11.50 14.15
C LEU A 74 -0.58 -12.96 14.05
N ALA A 75 0.45 -13.21 13.23
CA ALA A 75 1.09 -14.52 13.15
C ALA A 75 1.73 -14.89 14.49
N LEU A 76 2.45 -13.96 15.12
CA LEU A 76 3.06 -14.15 16.44
C LEU A 76 2.00 -14.38 17.52
N GLU A 77 0.91 -13.61 17.53
CA GLU A 77 -0.19 -13.81 18.48
C GLU A 77 -0.78 -15.22 18.36
N ALA A 78 -1.06 -15.68 17.13
CA ALA A 78 -1.55 -17.03 16.91
C ALA A 78 -0.51 -18.10 17.30
N TRP A 79 0.76 -17.86 16.97
CA TRP A 79 1.86 -18.77 17.27
C TRP A 79 2.12 -18.91 18.78
N VAL A 80 2.03 -17.81 19.52
CA VAL A 80 2.19 -17.78 20.98
C VAL A 80 1.06 -18.56 21.69
N GLN A 81 -0.16 -18.53 21.16
CA GLN A 81 -1.32 -19.20 21.75
C GLN A 81 -1.41 -20.70 21.41
N ALA A 82 -0.49 -21.25 20.60
CA ALA A 82 -0.51 -22.66 20.23
C ALA A 82 -0.24 -23.57 21.45
N GLU A 83 -0.91 -24.73 21.49
CA GLU A 83 -0.75 -25.69 22.58
C GLU A 83 0.70 -26.21 22.70
N GLY A 84 1.12 -26.49 23.94
CA GLY A 84 2.46 -27.02 24.22
C GLY A 84 3.59 -25.99 24.18
N ARG A 85 3.24 -24.70 24.12
CA ARG A 85 4.19 -23.57 24.15
C ARG A 85 3.95 -22.67 25.35
N SER A 86 5.03 -22.31 26.03
CA SER A 86 5.04 -21.29 27.09
C SER A 86 5.88 -20.12 26.62
N VAL A 87 5.31 -18.91 26.60
CA VAL A 87 5.99 -17.70 26.12
C VAL A 87 5.95 -16.61 27.17
N GLU A 88 7.12 -16.06 27.49
CA GLU A 88 7.28 -14.83 28.25
C GLU A 88 7.73 -13.72 27.28
N VAL A 89 7.03 -12.59 27.25
CA VAL A 89 7.38 -11.47 26.36
C VAL A 89 8.17 -10.43 27.13
N LEU A 90 9.37 -10.12 26.65
CA LEU A 90 10.31 -9.17 27.23
C LEU A 90 10.50 -7.98 26.29
N GLY A 91 10.29 -6.77 26.81
CA GLY A 91 10.65 -5.53 26.14
C GLY A 91 11.78 -4.78 26.84
N TRP A 92 12.24 -3.71 26.22
CA TRP A 92 13.19 -2.76 26.79
C TRP A 92 13.08 -1.42 26.05
N SER A 93 13.66 -0.39 26.65
CA SER A 93 13.80 0.92 26.01
C SER A 93 15.25 1.13 25.59
N VAL A 94 15.43 1.59 24.35
CA VAL A 94 16.73 1.96 23.80
C VAL A 94 16.95 3.47 24.02
N PRO A 95 18.11 3.92 24.51
CA PRO A 95 18.39 5.34 24.65
C PRO A 95 18.32 6.10 23.32
N LEU A 96 18.01 7.40 23.38
CA LEU A 96 18.05 8.28 22.21
C LEU A 96 19.41 8.15 21.49
N HIS A 97 19.38 8.07 20.15
CA HIS A 97 20.53 7.89 19.26
C HIS A 97 21.20 6.49 19.24
N HIS A 98 20.67 5.52 19.96
CA HIS A 98 21.10 4.12 19.86
C HIS A 98 20.10 3.31 19.01
N GLN A 99 20.61 2.29 18.33
CA GLN A 99 19.81 1.34 17.57
C GLN A 99 19.36 0.19 18.47
N SER A 100 18.24 -0.43 18.12
CA SER A 100 17.81 -1.66 18.79
C SER A 100 18.81 -2.77 18.46
N PRO A 101 19.44 -3.35 19.49
CA PRO A 101 20.44 -4.38 19.26
C PRO A 101 19.82 -5.62 18.64
N ASP A 102 20.58 -6.29 17.78
CA ASP A 102 20.20 -7.60 17.25
C ASP A 102 20.32 -8.70 18.31
N LEU A 103 19.79 -9.89 18.01
CA LEU A 103 19.78 -10.98 18.98
C LEU A 103 21.20 -11.49 19.27
N GLY A 104 22.11 -11.41 18.30
CA GLY A 104 23.53 -11.75 18.49
C GLY A 104 24.20 -10.85 19.53
N GLN A 105 24.07 -9.53 19.36
CA GLN A 105 24.57 -8.50 20.27
C GLN A 105 23.96 -8.65 21.66
N LEU A 106 22.66 -8.93 21.75
CA LEU A 106 21.98 -9.19 23.02
C LEU A 106 22.53 -10.41 23.76
N LEU A 107 22.92 -11.45 23.03
CA LEU A 107 23.48 -12.69 23.60
C LEU A 107 24.97 -12.58 23.94
N THR A 108 25.73 -11.76 23.23
CA THR A 108 27.16 -11.54 23.53
C THR A 108 27.36 -10.47 24.60
N GLY A 109 26.43 -9.53 24.75
CA GLY A 109 26.57 -8.37 25.64
C GLY A 109 27.56 -7.32 25.12
N GLU A 110 28.15 -7.53 23.95
CA GLU A 110 29.17 -6.65 23.39
C GLU A 110 28.56 -5.36 22.83
N ASN A 111 29.15 -4.22 23.16
CA ASN A 111 28.77 -2.88 22.66
C ASN A 111 27.30 -2.49 22.91
N LEU A 112 26.62 -3.11 23.88
CA LEU A 112 25.25 -2.77 24.23
C LEU A 112 25.17 -1.49 25.08
N PRO A 113 24.20 -0.59 24.82
CA PRO A 113 23.81 0.40 25.81
C PRO A 113 23.20 -0.28 27.05
N TYR A 114 23.05 0.46 28.14
CA TYR A 114 22.37 -0.09 29.31
C TYR A 114 20.87 -0.27 29.04
N LEU A 115 20.45 -1.52 28.81
CA LEU A 115 19.06 -1.90 28.55
C LEU A 115 18.39 -2.36 29.84
N ARG A 116 17.26 -1.74 30.18
CA ARG A 116 16.41 -2.18 31.30
C ARG A 116 15.27 -3.05 30.76
N PRO A 117 15.08 -4.27 31.31
CA PRO A 117 13.87 -5.05 31.11
C PRO A 117 12.62 -4.23 31.39
N GLY A 118 11.61 -4.38 30.55
CA GLY A 118 10.34 -3.71 30.67
C GLY A 118 9.29 -4.32 29.75
N VAL A 119 8.24 -3.54 29.48
CA VAL A 119 7.20 -3.91 28.53
C VAL A 119 7.64 -3.56 27.10
N PRO A 120 7.27 -4.37 26.09
CA PRO A 120 7.52 -4.02 24.69
C PRO A 120 6.87 -2.69 24.31
N GLU A 121 7.58 -1.87 23.53
CA GLU A 121 6.99 -0.71 22.90
C GLU A 121 6.08 -1.17 21.74
N LEU A 122 4.89 -0.57 21.65
CA LEU A 122 3.93 -0.81 20.57
C LEU A 122 3.85 0.40 19.64
N VAL A 123 3.66 0.14 18.35
CA VAL A 123 3.30 1.13 17.33
C VAL A 123 1.88 0.83 16.87
N ASP A 124 1.05 1.85 16.74
CA ASP A 124 -0.31 1.69 16.22
C ASP A 124 -0.28 1.78 14.68
N LEU A 125 -0.62 0.67 13.99
CA LEU A 125 -0.59 0.58 12.54
C LEU A 125 -1.95 0.21 11.95
N PRO A 126 -2.31 0.69 10.74
CA PRO A 126 -3.55 0.31 10.06
C PRO A 126 -3.64 -1.20 9.80
N SER A 127 -4.75 -1.82 10.20
CA SER A 127 -5.01 -3.26 10.03
C SER A 127 -6.33 -3.57 9.31
N GLY A 128 -7.02 -2.52 8.83
CA GLY A 128 -8.23 -2.62 8.04
C GLY A 128 -8.95 -1.27 7.95
N PRO A 129 -10.09 -1.20 7.25
CA PRO A 129 -10.90 0.02 7.14
C PRO A 129 -11.32 0.52 8.52
N GLY A 130 -10.82 1.70 8.92
CA GLY A 130 -11.10 2.32 10.21
C GLY A 130 -10.59 1.52 11.42
N ARG A 131 -9.66 0.58 11.22
CA ARG A 131 -9.11 -0.28 12.27
C ARG A 131 -7.59 -0.19 12.31
N THR A 132 -7.05 -0.25 13.52
CA THR A 132 -5.62 -0.31 13.76
C THR A 132 -5.29 -1.46 14.71
N THR A 133 -4.04 -1.88 14.69
CA THR A 133 -3.48 -2.90 15.57
C THR A 133 -2.20 -2.36 16.20
N GLY A 134 -2.07 -2.51 17.52
CA GLY A 134 -0.81 -2.28 18.20
C GLY A 134 0.17 -3.40 17.88
N VAL A 135 1.25 -3.08 17.18
CA VAL A 135 2.30 -4.04 16.79
C VAL A 135 3.56 -3.78 17.59
N TRP A 136 4.33 -4.83 17.91
CA TRP A 136 5.61 -4.64 18.60
C TRP A 136 6.60 -3.85 17.72
N ARG A 137 7.17 -2.78 18.30
CA ARG A 137 8.37 -2.15 17.75
C ARG A 137 9.56 -3.06 17.99
N THR A 138 9.77 -3.48 19.24
CA THR A 138 10.85 -4.39 19.61
C THR A 138 10.37 -5.27 20.75
N ALA A 139 10.50 -6.59 20.60
CA ALA A 139 10.12 -7.56 21.63
C ALA A 139 10.95 -8.84 21.49
N ALA A 140 11.45 -9.37 22.60
CA ALA A 140 11.98 -10.73 22.69
C ALA A 140 10.94 -11.66 23.32
N LEU A 141 10.61 -12.73 22.63
CA LEU A 141 9.75 -13.80 23.12
C LEU A 141 10.67 -14.91 23.63
N LEU A 142 10.58 -15.20 24.93
CA LEU A 142 11.30 -16.28 25.61
C LEU A 142 10.38 -17.51 25.59
N VAL A 143 10.71 -18.48 24.77
CA VAL A 143 9.82 -19.57 24.37
C VAL A 143 10.32 -20.91 24.91
N ARG A 144 9.42 -21.67 25.53
CA ARG A 144 9.63 -23.08 25.85
C ARG A 144 8.58 -23.92 25.15
N ASP A 145 9.03 -24.83 24.29
CA ASP A 145 8.19 -25.85 23.68
C ASP A 145 8.96 -27.17 23.48
N HIS A 146 8.38 -28.10 22.73
CA HIS A 146 8.97 -29.40 22.43
C HIS A 146 10.35 -29.34 21.73
N ARG A 147 10.75 -28.20 21.17
CA ARG A 147 12.04 -27.99 20.50
C ARG A 147 13.14 -27.56 21.48
N GLY A 148 12.76 -27.14 22.68
CA GLY A 148 13.66 -26.60 23.71
C GLY A 148 13.44 -25.11 23.98
N ASP A 149 14.24 -24.58 24.91
CA ASP A 149 14.21 -23.18 25.31
C ASP A 149 14.89 -22.32 24.23
N HIS A 150 14.18 -21.34 23.69
CA HIS A 150 14.65 -20.52 22.58
C HIS A 150 14.07 -19.11 22.61
N VAL A 151 14.71 -18.18 21.90
CA VAL A 151 14.29 -16.78 21.85
C VAL A 151 13.90 -16.41 20.43
N VAL A 152 12.75 -15.74 20.27
CA VAL A 152 12.33 -15.07 19.04
C VAL A 152 12.37 -13.57 19.26
N LEU A 153 13.25 -12.86 18.57
CA LEU A 153 13.35 -11.40 18.61
C LEU A 153 12.64 -10.80 17.40
N VAL A 154 11.76 -9.83 17.66
CA VAL A 154 11.13 -8.99 16.63
C VAL A 154 11.72 -7.60 16.72
N ARG A 155 12.16 -7.06 15.59
CA ARG A 155 12.62 -5.68 15.44
C ARG A 155 11.91 -5.03 14.26
N GLY A 156 11.05 -4.08 14.56
CA GLY A 156 10.33 -3.28 13.59
C GLY A 156 11.18 -2.14 13.03
N PRO A 157 10.66 -1.46 12.00
CA PRO A 157 11.42 -0.46 11.28
C PRO A 157 11.83 0.76 12.13
N GLU A 158 13.09 1.15 12.03
CA GLU A 158 13.65 2.31 12.73
C GLU A 158 13.68 3.58 11.87
N ARG A 159 13.64 4.76 12.51
CA ARG A 159 13.50 6.05 11.81
C ARG A 159 14.72 6.54 11.02
N HIS A 160 15.91 5.98 11.27
CA HIS A 160 17.20 6.55 10.83
C HIS A 160 17.96 5.68 9.82
N GLN A 161 17.40 4.53 9.43
CA GLN A 161 17.98 3.61 8.45
C GLN A 161 16.96 3.31 7.35
N GLU A 162 17.37 2.51 6.36
CA GLU A 162 16.38 1.84 5.51
C GLU A 162 15.45 1.02 6.42
N PRO A 163 14.14 1.30 6.40
CA PRO A 163 13.21 0.64 7.29
C PRO A 163 13.11 -0.84 6.90
N THR A 164 13.50 -1.72 7.81
CA THR A 164 13.39 -3.18 7.67
C THR A 164 12.68 -3.76 8.88
N LEU A 165 11.88 -4.81 8.65
CA LEU A 165 11.30 -5.62 9.71
C LEU A 165 12.12 -6.90 9.82
N THR A 166 12.61 -7.24 11.01
CA THR A 166 13.45 -8.42 11.22
C THR A 166 12.89 -9.31 12.30
N VAL A 167 12.93 -10.63 12.05
CA VAL A 167 12.65 -11.68 13.02
C VAL A 167 13.87 -12.57 13.16
N GLU A 168 14.33 -12.77 14.39
CA GLU A 168 15.54 -13.54 14.69
C GLU A 168 15.25 -14.65 15.68
N VAL A 169 15.82 -15.82 15.48
CA VAL A 169 15.66 -16.98 16.37
C VAL A 169 17.02 -17.45 16.85
N ALA A 170 17.16 -17.66 18.16
CA ALA A 170 18.37 -18.20 18.78
C ALA A 170 18.04 -19.24 19.86
N GLY A 171 19.02 -20.09 20.18
CA GLY A 171 18.87 -21.18 21.16
C GLY A 171 18.57 -22.54 20.55
N LEU A 172 18.36 -22.62 19.23
CA LEU A 172 18.08 -23.84 18.48
C LEU A 172 19.16 -24.12 17.42
N PRO A 173 19.29 -25.37 16.95
CA PRO A 173 19.99 -25.67 15.70
C PRO A 173 19.41 -24.85 14.54
N ALA A 174 20.25 -24.45 13.59
CA ALA A 174 19.86 -23.54 12.50
C ALA A 174 18.65 -24.04 11.70
N GLU A 175 18.58 -25.34 11.38
CA GLU A 175 17.46 -25.94 10.66
C GLU A 175 16.14 -25.83 11.44
N THR A 176 16.18 -26.06 12.77
CA THR A 176 15.01 -25.96 13.63
C THR A 176 14.57 -24.50 13.82
N ALA A 177 15.52 -23.56 13.90
CA ALA A 177 15.23 -22.12 13.90
C ALA A 177 14.56 -21.67 12.58
N GLN A 178 15.02 -22.19 11.45
CA GLN A 178 14.38 -21.95 10.15
C GLN A 178 12.95 -22.51 10.08
N GLN A 179 12.67 -23.65 10.73
CA GLN A 179 11.31 -24.19 10.83
C GLN A 179 10.38 -23.26 11.62
N VAL A 180 10.84 -22.68 12.73
CA VAL A 180 10.08 -21.65 13.49
C VAL A 180 9.73 -20.47 12.58
N LEU A 181 10.71 -19.94 11.84
CA LEU A 181 10.46 -18.84 10.90
C LEU A 181 9.48 -19.23 9.78
N GLY A 182 9.56 -20.47 9.29
CA GLY A 182 8.63 -21.02 8.30
C GLY A 182 7.20 -21.15 8.82
N GLU A 183 7.02 -21.53 10.09
CA GLU A 183 5.69 -21.51 10.74
C GLU A 183 5.11 -20.11 10.82
N LEU A 184 5.93 -19.12 11.20
CA LEU A 184 5.49 -17.72 11.23
C LEU A 184 5.08 -17.22 9.84
N ASP A 185 5.80 -17.60 8.78
CA ASP A 185 5.41 -17.26 7.40
C ASP A 185 4.09 -17.91 6.99
N ALA A 186 3.87 -19.18 7.35
CA ALA A 186 2.62 -19.87 7.06
C ALA A 186 1.44 -19.17 7.77
N LEU A 187 1.61 -18.86 9.06
CA LEU A 187 0.60 -18.15 9.85
C LEU A 187 0.33 -16.73 9.31
N ARG A 188 1.38 -16.03 8.87
CA ARG A 188 1.30 -14.69 8.24
C ARG A 188 0.49 -14.72 6.96
N SER A 189 0.71 -15.72 6.11
CA SER A 189 -0.04 -15.91 4.86
C SER A 189 -1.52 -16.28 5.12
N GLU A 190 -1.76 -17.19 6.06
CA GLU A 190 -3.10 -17.64 6.45
C GLU A 190 -3.95 -16.50 7.05
N ARG A 191 -3.33 -15.65 7.88
CA ARG A 191 -4.01 -14.58 8.63
C ARG A 191 -3.82 -13.18 8.03
N ASN A 192 -3.40 -13.10 6.77
CA ASN A 192 -3.07 -11.83 6.14
C ASN A 192 -4.30 -10.89 6.11
N VAL A 193 -4.22 -9.75 6.82
CA VAL A 193 -5.35 -8.81 6.98
C VAL A 193 -5.70 -8.08 5.69
N TYR A 194 -4.80 -8.08 4.72
CA TYR A 194 -5.00 -7.41 3.45
C TYR A 194 -5.95 -8.19 2.53
N ARG A 195 -6.14 -9.49 2.78
CA ARG A 195 -6.96 -10.36 1.92
C ARG A 195 -8.41 -9.88 1.90
N GLY A 196 -8.95 -9.68 0.70
CA GLY A 196 -10.32 -9.22 0.47
C GLY A 196 -10.57 -7.74 0.80
N GLN A 197 -9.51 -6.96 1.05
CA GLN A 197 -9.61 -5.51 1.31
C GLN A 197 -9.32 -4.70 0.05
N VAL A 198 -9.67 -3.41 0.10
CA VAL A 198 -9.17 -2.41 -0.85
C VAL A 198 -7.96 -1.73 -0.22
N LEU A 199 -6.84 -1.77 -0.93
CA LEU A 199 -5.54 -1.27 -0.50
C LEU A 199 -5.10 -0.17 -1.46
N GLU A 200 -4.74 0.99 -0.93
CA GLU A 200 -4.01 2.03 -1.67
C GLU A 200 -2.56 2.00 -1.22
N LEU A 201 -1.64 1.92 -2.19
CA LEU A 201 -0.21 1.78 -1.91
C LEU A 201 0.52 3.07 -2.25
N ARG A 202 1.12 3.68 -1.23
CA ARG A 202 1.87 4.94 -1.40
C ARG A 202 3.37 4.71 -1.24
N PRO A 203 4.20 5.20 -2.16
CA PRO A 203 5.66 5.15 -2.00
C PRO A 203 6.10 5.78 -0.68
N ALA A 204 7.02 5.11 0.00
CA ALA A 204 7.64 5.58 1.23
C ALA A 204 9.14 5.24 1.20
N MET A 205 9.91 5.84 2.12
CA MET A 205 11.31 5.44 2.28
C MET A 205 11.39 3.94 2.59
N GLY A 206 12.23 3.19 1.86
CA GLY A 206 12.40 1.75 2.02
C GLY A 206 11.22 0.87 1.59
N GLY A 207 10.26 1.39 0.81
CA GLY A 207 9.18 0.59 0.25
C GLY A 207 7.90 1.38 0.03
N PHE A 208 6.80 0.92 0.65
CA PHE A 208 5.51 1.57 0.56
C PHE A 208 4.72 1.43 1.86
N VAL A 209 3.76 2.32 2.03
CA VAL A 209 2.75 2.26 3.09
C VAL A 209 1.43 1.80 2.48
N VAL A 210 0.68 1.01 3.25
CA VAL A 210 -0.63 0.48 2.88
C VAL A 210 -1.70 1.31 3.59
N ASP A 211 -2.63 1.88 2.82
CA ASP A 211 -3.84 2.52 3.33
C ASP A 211 -5.09 1.72 2.93
N PHE A 212 -6.16 1.91 3.69
CA PHE A 212 -7.45 1.26 3.48
C PHE A 212 -8.51 2.29 3.08
N PRO A 213 -8.55 2.73 1.81
CA PRO A 213 -9.49 3.75 1.36
C PRO A 213 -10.93 3.23 1.42
N VAL A 214 -11.86 4.11 1.81
CA VAL A 214 -13.29 3.83 1.70
C VAL A 214 -13.76 4.27 0.32
N LEU A 215 -14.06 3.31 -0.54
CA LEU A 215 -14.62 3.60 -1.86
C LEU A 215 -16.13 3.89 -1.75
N PRO A 216 -16.65 4.96 -2.38
CA PRO A 216 -18.08 5.19 -2.47
C PRO A 216 -18.78 4.01 -3.15
N ARG A 217 -19.87 3.52 -2.54
CA ARG A 217 -20.67 2.45 -3.13
C ARG A 217 -21.14 2.84 -4.53
N THR A 218 -20.91 1.96 -5.50
CA THR A 218 -21.21 2.20 -6.92
C THR A 218 -21.94 0.98 -7.47
N GLU A 219 -23.24 1.09 -7.69
CA GLU A 219 -24.07 0.03 -8.24
C GLU A 219 -24.03 0.04 -9.77
N ARG A 220 -24.46 -1.06 -10.40
CA ARG A 220 -24.56 -1.14 -11.88
C ARG A 220 -25.35 0.02 -12.49
N ALA A 221 -26.42 0.45 -11.81
CA ALA A 221 -27.27 1.55 -12.28
C ALA A 221 -26.60 2.94 -12.20
N ASP A 222 -25.47 3.05 -11.50
CA ASP A 222 -24.69 4.28 -11.39
C ASP A 222 -23.70 4.43 -12.56
N VAL A 223 -23.33 3.31 -13.21
CA VAL A 223 -22.46 3.30 -14.38
C VAL A 223 -23.27 3.56 -15.64
N VAL A 224 -23.11 4.75 -16.20
CA VAL A 224 -23.79 5.17 -17.42
C VAL A 224 -22.85 5.00 -18.62
N LEU A 225 -22.98 3.85 -19.27
CA LEU A 225 -22.32 3.51 -20.53
C LEU A 225 -23.36 2.85 -21.46
N PRO A 226 -23.11 2.80 -22.78
CA PRO A 226 -23.89 1.95 -23.67
C PRO A 226 -23.87 0.49 -23.18
N ASP A 227 -25.01 -0.20 -23.22
CA ASP A 227 -25.14 -1.53 -22.62
C ASP A 227 -24.11 -2.52 -23.16
N ALA A 228 -23.86 -2.52 -24.48
CA ALA A 228 -22.85 -3.38 -25.09
C ALA A 228 -21.42 -3.13 -24.57
N VAL A 229 -21.10 -1.87 -24.19
CA VAL A 229 -19.80 -1.49 -23.63
C VAL A 229 -19.68 -1.99 -22.19
N LEU A 230 -20.71 -1.76 -21.37
CA LEU A 230 -20.73 -2.21 -19.98
C LEU A 230 -20.73 -3.73 -19.89
N GLU A 231 -21.54 -4.43 -20.70
CA GLU A 231 -21.57 -5.90 -20.74
C GLU A 231 -20.20 -6.48 -21.14
N ARG A 232 -19.46 -5.82 -22.03
CA ARG A 232 -18.10 -6.23 -22.39
C ARG A 232 -17.15 -6.09 -21.21
N VAL A 233 -17.22 -4.98 -20.45
CA VAL A 233 -16.44 -4.80 -19.21
C VAL A 233 -16.80 -5.89 -18.20
N GLU A 234 -18.10 -6.10 -17.94
CA GLU A 234 -18.60 -7.08 -16.97
C GLU A 234 -18.15 -8.50 -17.32
N ARG A 235 -18.28 -8.90 -18.60
CA ARG A 235 -17.88 -10.23 -19.08
C ARG A 235 -16.40 -10.51 -18.81
N HIS A 236 -15.52 -9.55 -19.09
CA HIS A 236 -14.06 -9.73 -19.00
C HIS A 236 -13.49 -9.42 -17.61
N SER A 237 -14.32 -9.01 -16.64
CA SER A 237 -13.90 -8.75 -15.26
C SER A 237 -14.66 -9.63 -14.27
N ILE A 238 -15.90 -9.26 -13.96
CA ILE A 238 -16.80 -9.90 -13.00
C ILE A 238 -17.19 -11.32 -13.49
N GLY A 239 -17.57 -11.45 -14.76
CA GLY A 239 -18.01 -12.73 -15.34
C GLY A 239 -16.93 -13.81 -15.27
N ILE A 240 -15.69 -13.49 -15.64
CA ILE A 240 -14.55 -14.42 -15.49
C ILE A 240 -14.30 -14.75 -14.02
N ALA A 241 -14.35 -13.77 -13.13
CA ALA A 241 -14.14 -14.01 -11.70
C ALA A 241 -15.19 -14.95 -11.10
N THR A 242 -16.46 -14.84 -11.52
CA THR A 242 -17.52 -15.76 -11.12
C THR A 242 -17.29 -17.19 -11.64
N GLN A 243 -16.61 -17.36 -12.78
CA GLN A 243 -16.35 -18.65 -13.42
C GLN A 243 -14.95 -19.21 -13.12
N ARG A 244 -14.21 -18.64 -12.15
CA ARG A 244 -12.80 -18.98 -11.88
C ARG A 244 -12.55 -20.47 -11.63
N GLU A 245 -13.44 -21.14 -10.91
CA GLU A 245 -13.30 -22.57 -10.59
C GLU A 245 -13.47 -23.43 -11.85
N ALA A 246 -14.47 -23.12 -12.68
CA ALA A 246 -14.71 -23.80 -13.94
C ALA A 246 -13.56 -23.60 -14.93
N LEU A 247 -13.01 -22.38 -15.02
CA LEU A 247 -11.85 -22.08 -15.86
C LEU A 247 -10.59 -22.83 -15.39
N ARG A 248 -10.30 -22.85 -14.08
CA ARG A 248 -9.20 -23.64 -13.51
C ARG A 248 -9.38 -25.13 -13.79
N ALA A 249 -10.57 -25.67 -13.59
CA ALA A 249 -10.88 -27.08 -13.89
C ALA A 249 -10.71 -27.42 -15.38
N ALA A 250 -10.94 -26.46 -16.28
CA ALA A 250 -10.71 -26.59 -17.72
C ALA A 250 -9.25 -26.32 -18.14
N GLY A 251 -8.32 -26.14 -17.19
CA GLY A 251 -6.92 -25.85 -17.46
C GLY A 251 -6.68 -24.49 -18.11
N GLN A 252 -7.62 -23.55 -17.96
CA GLN A 252 -7.50 -22.20 -18.51
C GLN A 252 -6.87 -21.24 -17.50
N HIS A 253 -6.11 -20.27 -18.02
CA HIS A 253 -5.49 -19.21 -17.22
C HIS A 253 -6.55 -18.23 -16.68
N LEU A 254 -6.29 -17.66 -15.52
CA LEU A 254 -7.15 -16.64 -14.91
C LEU A 254 -6.54 -15.23 -14.98
N LYS A 255 -5.23 -15.14 -15.20
CA LYS A 255 -4.54 -13.87 -15.41
C LYS A 255 -5.13 -13.15 -16.61
N ARG A 256 -5.51 -11.89 -16.44
CA ARG A 256 -6.11 -11.09 -17.52
C ARG A 256 -5.85 -9.59 -17.36
N GLY A 257 -5.78 -8.89 -18.47
CA GLY A 257 -5.68 -7.43 -18.55
C GLY A 257 -6.91 -6.81 -19.23
N LEU A 258 -7.52 -5.84 -18.54
CA LEU A 258 -8.60 -5.01 -19.05
C LEU A 258 -8.12 -3.56 -19.11
N LEU A 259 -8.10 -2.98 -20.31
CA LEU A 259 -7.77 -1.58 -20.53
C LEU A 259 -9.05 -0.77 -20.77
N LEU A 260 -9.29 0.26 -19.96
CA LEU A 260 -10.31 1.27 -20.19
C LEU A 260 -9.64 2.54 -20.74
N TYR A 261 -10.00 2.96 -21.95
CA TYR A 261 -9.40 4.13 -22.59
C TYR A 261 -10.45 5.09 -23.14
N GLY A 262 -10.08 6.35 -23.36
CA GLY A 262 -10.97 7.36 -23.93
C GLY A 262 -10.72 8.74 -23.34
N PRO A 263 -11.46 9.78 -23.76
CA PRO A 263 -11.25 11.15 -23.29
C PRO A 263 -11.31 11.28 -21.75
N PRO A 264 -10.64 12.28 -21.16
CA PRO A 264 -10.76 12.55 -19.73
C PRO A 264 -12.21 12.89 -19.37
N GLY A 265 -12.65 12.50 -18.17
CA GLY A 265 -13.98 12.85 -17.68
C GLY A 265 -15.16 12.02 -18.23
N THR A 266 -14.90 10.93 -18.96
CA THR A 266 -15.94 10.03 -19.51
C THR A 266 -16.41 8.92 -18.57
N GLY A 267 -15.74 8.73 -17.42
CA GLY A 267 -16.18 7.76 -16.40
C GLY A 267 -15.34 6.49 -16.26
N LYS A 268 -14.10 6.48 -16.77
CA LYS A 268 -13.15 5.35 -16.59
C LYS A 268 -12.96 4.97 -15.11
N THR A 269 -12.51 5.90 -14.26
CA THR A 269 -12.35 5.70 -12.80
C THR A 269 -13.65 5.25 -12.11
N HIS A 270 -14.79 5.76 -12.56
CA HIS A 270 -16.09 5.35 -12.01
C HIS A 270 -16.42 3.89 -12.36
N THR A 271 -16.14 3.49 -13.60
CA THR A 271 -16.30 2.11 -14.08
C THR A 271 -15.32 1.16 -13.39
N THR A 272 -14.06 1.57 -13.19
CA THR A 272 -13.08 0.85 -12.37
C THR A 272 -13.62 0.57 -10.98
N ARG A 273 -14.17 1.60 -10.31
CA ARG A 273 -14.74 1.48 -8.97
C ARG A 273 -15.90 0.48 -8.92
N TYR A 274 -16.78 0.52 -9.92
CA TYR A 274 -17.85 -0.47 -10.05
C TYR A 274 -17.28 -1.89 -10.14
N VAL A 275 -16.33 -2.13 -11.05
CA VAL A 275 -15.72 -3.45 -11.26
C VAL A 275 -15.09 -3.97 -9.97
N VAL A 276 -14.22 -3.19 -9.32
CA VAL A 276 -13.50 -3.68 -8.12
C VAL A 276 -14.44 -3.98 -6.95
N GLN A 277 -15.60 -3.31 -6.86
CA GLN A 277 -16.61 -3.60 -5.83
C GLN A 277 -17.45 -4.85 -6.14
N HIS A 278 -17.47 -5.30 -7.40
CA HIS A 278 -18.34 -6.39 -7.87
C HIS A 278 -17.57 -7.67 -8.24
N VAL A 279 -16.23 -7.64 -8.27
CA VAL A 279 -15.42 -8.85 -8.42
C VAL A 279 -15.43 -9.64 -7.10
N PRO A 280 -15.97 -10.88 -7.07
CA PRO A 280 -16.22 -11.60 -5.83
C PRO A 280 -14.93 -12.01 -5.11
N GLY A 281 -14.85 -11.65 -3.82
CA GLY A 281 -13.81 -12.09 -2.88
C GLY A 281 -12.41 -11.59 -3.21
N ALA A 282 -12.26 -10.64 -4.14
CA ALA A 282 -10.95 -10.17 -4.56
C ALA A 282 -10.35 -9.15 -3.59
N THR A 283 -9.05 -9.25 -3.39
CA THR A 283 -8.22 -8.17 -2.84
C THR A 283 -7.98 -7.12 -3.92
N VAL A 284 -8.15 -5.84 -3.62
CA VAL A 284 -7.98 -4.76 -4.59
C VAL A 284 -6.74 -3.95 -4.23
N LEU A 285 -5.81 -3.80 -5.17
CA LEU A 285 -4.58 -3.02 -5.01
C LEU A 285 -4.62 -1.83 -5.97
N LEU A 286 -4.69 -0.62 -5.44
CA LEU A 286 -4.82 0.62 -6.20
C LEU A 286 -3.45 1.29 -6.35
N LEU A 287 -3.05 1.54 -7.60
CA LEU A 287 -1.86 2.30 -7.96
C LEU A 287 -2.23 3.44 -8.92
N SER A 288 -1.76 4.64 -8.60
CA SER A 288 -1.86 5.85 -9.41
C SER A 288 -0.60 6.72 -9.30
N GLY A 289 -0.33 7.52 -10.33
CA GLY A 289 0.80 8.45 -10.36
C GLY A 289 2.14 7.80 -10.01
N ARG A 290 2.84 8.33 -8.99
CA ARG A 290 4.18 7.83 -8.58
C ARG A 290 4.17 6.41 -8.01
N SER A 291 3.02 5.90 -7.55
CA SER A 291 2.94 4.53 -7.04
C SER A 291 3.03 3.47 -8.13
N LEU A 292 2.85 3.84 -9.41
CA LEU A 292 2.95 2.92 -10.55
C LEU A 292 4.35 2.29 -10.68
N HIS A 293 5.40 2.95 -10.19
CA HIS A 293 6.76 2.38 -10.11
C HIS A 293 6.84 1.14 -9.18
N LEU A 294 5.86 0.96 -8.29
CA LEU A 294 5.81 -0.18 -7.37
C LEU A 294 5.22 -1.44 -8.00
N VAL A 295 4.74 -1.39 -9.25
CA VAL A 295 4.00 -2.49 -9.91
C VAL A 295 4.66 -3.85 -9.76
N GLY A 296 5.99 -3.97 -9.88
CA GLY A 296 6.69 -5.25 -9.70
C GLY A 296 6.45 -5.85 -8.32
N THR A 297 6.73 -5.08 -7.26
CA THR A 297 6.52 -5.50 -5.86
C THR A 297 5.03 -5.73 -5.56
N VAL A 298 4.16 -4.89 -6.10
CA VAL A 298 2.71 -4.98 -5.89
C VAL A 298 2.09 -6.18 -6.59
N THR A 299 2.62 -6.57 -7.75
CA THR A 299 2.19 -7.77 -8.46
C THR A 299 2.54 -9.03 -7.67
N GLN A 300 3.69 -9.06 -7.01
CA GLN A 300 4.05 -10.15 -6.11
C GLN A 300 3.10 -10.20 -4.90
N LEU A 301 2.82 -9.06 -4.27
CA LEU A 301 1.84 -8.98 -3.17
C LEU A 301 0.44 -9.42 -3.62
N ALA A 302 0.00 -9.02 -4.81
CA ALA A 302 -1.29 -9.41 -5.37
C ALA A 302 -1.41 -10.93 -5.54
N ARG A 303 -0.32 -11.60 -5.93
CA ARG A 303 -0.24 -13.07 -6.04
C ARG A 303 -0.43 -13.73 -4.67
N ASP A 304 0.23 -13.22 -3.65
CA ASP A 304 0.11 -13.75 -2.28
C ASP A 304 -1.31 -13.54 -1.69
N LEU A 305 -2.01 -12.52 -2.21
CA LEU A 305 -3.36 -12.10 -1.80
C LEU A 305 -4.48 -12.57 -2.75
N GLU A 306 -4.19 -13.53 -3.64
CA GLU A 306 -5.18 -14.05 -4.58
C GLU A 306 -6.48 -14.51 -3.90
N PRO A 307 -7.64 -14.36 -4.58
CA PRO A 307 -7.82 -13.68 -5.86
C PRO A 307 -7.65 -12.16 -5.75
N ALA A 308 -7.10 -11.48 -6.77
CA ALA A 308 -6.82 -10.05 -6.68
C ALA A 308 -7.08 -9.24 -7.96
N VAL A 309 -7.37 -7.95 -7.78
CA VAL A 309 -7.48 -6.94 -8.84
C VAL A 309 -6.41 -5.88 -8.62
N VAL A 310 -5.48 -5.74 -9.55
CA VAL A 310 -4.47 -4.68 -9.57
C VAL A 310 -4.97 -3.56 -10.48
N VAL A 311 -5.30 -2.42 -9.88
CA VAL A 311 -5.75 -1.24 -10.61
C VAL A 311 -4.57 -0.32 -10.87
N LEU A 312 -4.37 0.03 -12.14
CA LEU A 312 -3.35 0.95 -12.63
C LEU A 312 -4.07 2.16 -13.24
N GLU A 313 -4.23 3.23 -12.48
CA GLU A 313 -4.94 4.44 -12.93
C GLU A 313 -4.02 5.41 -13.68
N ASP A 314 -4.56 6.02 -14.74
CA ASP A 314 -3.91 7.04 -15.57
C ASP A 314 -2.47 6.67 -16.00
N VAL A 315 -2.32 5.48 -16.59
CA VAL A 315 -1.00 4.95 -16.97
C VAL A 315 -0.26 5.79 -18.03
N ASP A 316 -0.95 6.70 -18.70
CA ASP A 316 -0.35 7.70 -19.60
C ASP A 316 0.49 8.74 -18.85
N LEU A 317 0.16 9.08 -17.60
CA LEU A 317 0.89 10.12 -16.84
C LEU A 317 2.34 9.73 -16.55
N VAL A 318 2.64 8.44 -16.45
CA VAL A 318 3.99 7.90 -16.26
C VAL A 318 4.70 7.58 -17.59
N ALA A 319 3.98 7.55 -18.71
CA ALA A 319 4.58 7.39 -20.04
C ALA A 319 5.28 8.68 -20.54
N GLU A 320 4.93 9.82 -19.95
CA GLU A 320 5.40 11.17 -20.32
C GLU A 320 6.64 11.64 -19.54
N ASP A 321 7.10 10.93 -18.50
CA ASP A 321 8.28 11.29 -17.68
C ASP A 321 9.63 11.06 -18.39
N ARG A 322 9.64 11.16 -19.73
CA ARG A 322 10.82 11.06 -20.61
C ARG A 322 11.81 12.22 -20.42
N GLY A 323 11.52 13.18 -19.55
CA GLY A 323 12.25 14.44 -19.46
C GLY A 323 13.52 14.41 -18.63
N HIS A 324 13.57 13.71 -17.48
CA HIS A 324 14.61 13.99 -16.48
C HIS A 324 15.10 12.81 -15.62
N GLN A 325 14.70 11.56 -15.87
CA GLN A 325 15.17 10.42 -15.07
C GLN A 325 16.01 9.44 -15.89
N MET A 326 17.26 9.23 -15.48
CA MET A 326 18.17 8.21 -15.99
C MET A 326 17.77 6.81 -15.48
N GLY A 327 16.68 6.25 -16.03
CA GLY A 327 16.32 4.84 -15.91
C GLY A 327 16.35 4.15 -17.28
N PRO A 328 16.69 2.86 -17.37
CA PRO A 328 16.91 2.18 -18.66
C PRO A 328 15.61 1.87 -19.44
N GLN A 329 14.43 1.94 -18.82
CA GLN A 329 13.14 1.67 -19.47
C GLN A 329 12.04 2.62 -18.95
N PRO A 330 11.13 3.12 -19.79
CA PRO A 330 9.95 3.87 -19.34
C PRO A 330 9.10 3.02 -18.39
N VAL A 331 8.52 3.63 -17.35
CA VAL A 331 7.64 2.98 -16.33
C VAL A 331 6.57 2.08 -16.93
N LEU A 332 6.05 2.46 -18.10
CA LEU A 332 5.09 1.67 -18.85
C LEU A 332 5.62 0.27 -19.23
N PHE A 333 6.89 0.15 -19.62
CA PHE A 333 7.50 -1.15 -19.90
C PHE A 333 7.71 -1.96 -18.64
N GLU A 334 8.10 -1.33 -17.52
CA GLU A 334 8.20 -2.01 -16.21
C GLU A 334 6.84 -2.54 -15.76
N LEU A 335 5.76 -1.76 -15.94
CA LEU A 335 4.37 -2.17 -15.71
C LEU A 335 4.04 -3.42 -16.53
N LEU A 336 4.31 -3.39 -17.83
CA LEU A 336 4.03 -4.53 -18.71
C LEU A 336 4.92 -5.75 -18.41
N ASP A 337 6.17 -5.55 -17.98
CA ASP A 337 7.08 -6.64 -17.59
C ASP A 337 6.61 -7.31 -16.29
N ALA A 338 6.11 -6.52 -15.33
CA ALA A 338 5.53 -7.06 -14.11
C ALA A 338 4.27 -7.91 -14.40
N MET A 339 3.42 -7.46 -15.33
CA MET A 339 2.26 -8.23 -15.81
C MET A 339 2.66 -9.53 -16.51
N ASP A 340 3.82 -9.55 -17.18
CA ASP A 340 4.39 -10.75 -17.80
C ASP A 340 4.93 -11.73 -16.77
N GLY A 341 5.67 -11.23 -15.79
CA GLY A 341 6.22 -12.00 -14.68
C GLY A 341 5.16 -12.58 -13.74
N ALA A 342 3.90 -12.15 -13.87
CA ALA A 342 2.78 -12.80 -13.21
C ALA A 342 2.52 -14.19 -13.79
N ALA A 343 2.59 -15.21 -12.93
CA ALA A 343 2.30 -16.60 -13.28
C ALA A 343 0.93 -16.72 -13.95
N SER A 344 0.81 -17.52 -15.00
CA SER A 344 -0.41 -17.60 -15.81
C SER A 344 -1.60 -18.22 -15.07
N ASP A 345 -1.34 -19.04 -14.06
CA ASP A 345 -2.34 -19.68 -13.20
C ASP A 345 -2.85 -18.77 -12.06
N ALA A 346 -2.20 -17.62 -11.86
CA ALA A 346 -2.59 -16.62 -10.87
C ALA A 346 -3.96 -16.02 -11.19
N ASP A 347 -4.87 -15.96 -10.21
CA ASP A 347 -6.15 -15.26 -10.34
C ASP A 347 -6.01 -13.76 -10.13
N LEU A 348 -5.43 -13.13 -11.15
CA LEU A 348 -5.15 -11.70 -11.19
C LEU A 348 -5.89 -11.02 -12.35
N LEU A 349 -6.62 -9.96 -12.03
CA LEU A 349 -7.13 -8.99 -13.00
C LEU A 349 -6.29 -7.72 -12.93
N PHE A 350 -5.60 -7.37 -14.00
CA PHE A 350 -5.01 -6.04 -14.17
C PHE A 350 -6.05 -5.14 -14.84
N LEU A 351 -6.48 -4.09 -14.15
CA LEU A 351 -7.40 -3.09 -14.68
C LEU A 351 -6.65 -1.78 -14.88
N LEU A 352 -6.46 -1.40 -16.14
CA LEU A 352 -5.71 -0.23 -16.54
C LEU A 352 -6.66 0.86 -17.02
N THR A 353 -6.34 2.12 -16.74
CA THR A 353 -7.04 3.26 -17.33
C THR A 353 -6.08 4.22 -18.02
N THR A 354 -6.49 4.79 -19.15
CA THR A 354 -5.70 5.83 -19.84
C THR A 354 -6.57 6.87 -20.53
N ASN A 355 -6.05 8.10 -20.63
CA ASN A 355 -6.66 9.15 -21.46
C ASN A 355 -6.06 9.22 -22.87
N ARG A 356 -4.94 8.52 -23.13
CA ARG A 356 -4.17 8.60 -24.39
C ARG A 356 -3.86 7.21 -24.94
N ALA A 357 -4.82 6.60 -25.61
CA ALA A 357 -4.68 5.23 -26.15
C ALA A 357 -3.50 5.08 -27.13
N GLU A 358 -3.25 6.09 -27.97
CA GLU A 358 -2.14 6.12 -28.93
C GLU A 358 -0.77 5.98 -28.25
N ALA A 359 -0.62 6.51 -27.03
CA ALA A 359 0.63 6.42 -26.26
C ALA A 359 0.90 4.99 -25.77
N LEU A 360 -0.16 4.19 -25.55
CA LEU A 360 -0.06 2.80 -25.12
C LEU A 360 0.03 1.81 -26.28
N GLU A 361 -0.52 2.15 -27.45
CA GLU A 361 -0.62 1.24 -28.59
C GLU A 361 0.73 0.62 -28.96
N HIS A 362 1.79 1.43 -29.04
CA HIS A 362 3.12 0.95 -29.39
C HIS A 362 3.68 -0.04 -28.34
N ALA A 363 3.47 0.25 -27.05
CA ALA A 363 3.97 -0.59 -25.96
C ALA A 363 3.20 -1.92 -25.87
N LEU A 364 1.88 -1.89 -26.08
CA LEU A 364 1.03 -3.08 -26.09
C LEU A 364 1.24 -3.93 -27.34
N ALA A 365 1.43 -3.31 -28.51
CA ALA A 365 1.72 -4.02 -29.76
C ALA A 365 3.04 -4.81 -29.68
N ALA A 366 4.06 -4.27 -29.00
CA ALA A 366 5.31 -4.97 -28.75
C ALA A 366 5.17 -6.18 -27.82
N ARG A 367 4.04 -6.28 -27.10
CA ARG A 367 3.80 -7.26 -26.04
C ARG A 367 2.35 -7.81 -26.16
N PRO A 368 2.07 -8.72 -27.11
CA PRO A 368 0.73 -9.29 -27.30
C PRO A 368 0.31 -10.22 -26.13
N GLY A 369 -0.95 -10.16 -25.68
CA GLY A 369 -1.49 -11.07 -24.65
C GLY A 369 -1.40 -10.56 -23.19
N ARG A 370 -1.10 -9.28 -22.98
CA ARG A 370 -1.07 -8.65 -21.63
C ARG A 370 -2.34 -7.86 -21.35
N VAL A 371 -2.96 -7.34 -22.40
CA VAL A 371 -4.30 -6.79 -22.40
C VAL A 371 -5.13 -7.69 -23.30
N ASP A 372 -6.08 -8.40 -22.70
CA ASP A 372 -7.00 -9.28 -23.43
C ASP A 372 -8.08 -8.46 -24.11
N VAL A 373 -8.53 -7.40 -23.43
CA VAL A 373 -9.58 -6.52 -23.90
C VAL A 373 -9.25 -5.07 -23.61
N ALA A 374 -9.29 -4.25 -24.67
CA ALA A 374 -9.37 -2.81 -24.58
C ALA A 374 -10.83 -2.38 -24.84
N VAL A 375 -11.36 -1.53 -23.96
CA VAL A 375 -12.72 -0.98 -24.04
C VAL A 375 -12.63 0.53 -24.08
N GLU A 376 -13.17 1.12 -25.14
CA GLU A 376 -13.33 2.57 -25.24
C GLU A 376 -14.51 3.05 -24.38
N ILE A 377 -14.24 4.04 -23.54
CA ILE A 377 -15.23 4.82 -22.81
C ILE A 377 -15.23 6.23 -23.43
N GLY A 378 -16.01 6.35 -24.50
CA GLY A 378 -16.17 7.56 -25.29
C GLY A 378 -17.08 8.61 -24.64
N LEU A 379 -17.39 9.65 -25.42
CA LEU A 379 -18.34 10.69 -25.01
C LEU A 379 -19.76 10.09 -24.89
N PRO A 380 -20.57 10.54 -23.92
CA PRO A 380 -21.94 10.06 -23.74
C PRO A 380 -22.86 10.46 -24.90
N ASP A 381 -23.61 9.49 -25.42
CA ASP A 381 -24.71 9.72 -26.35
C ASP A 381 -25.93 10.37 -25.66
N ASP A 382 -27.00 10.63 -26.42
CA ASP A 382 -28.19 11.32 -25.93
C ASP A 382 -28.86 10.60 -24.75
N ASP A 383 -28.95 9.26 -24.80
CA ASP A 383 -29.51 8.46 -23.71
C ASP A 383 -28.60 8.49 -22.48
N ALA A 384 -27.30 8.34 -22.67
CA ALA A 384 -26.31 8.44 -21.61
C ALA A 384 -26.35 9.82 -20.94
N ARG A 385 -26.48 10.93 -21.68
CA ARG A 385 -26.59 12.27 -21.09
C ARG A 385 -27.87 12.43 -20.26
N ARG A 386 -29.01 11.87 -20.69
CA ARG A 386 -30.25 11.82 -19.88
C ARG A 386 -30.04 11.06 -18.58
N ARG A 387 -29.44 9.87 -18.67
CA ARG A 387 -29.17 9.01 -17.51
C ARG A 387 -28.16 9.64 -16.56
N LEU A 388 -27.09 10.25 -17.07
CA LEU A 388 -26.09 10.98 -16.28
C LEU A 388 -26.72 12.13 -15.51
N LEU A 389 -27.59 12.92 -16.14
CA LEU A 389 -28.33 13.99 -15.47
C LEU A 389 -29.14 13.42 -14.29
N ALA A 390 -29.89 12.34 -14.53
CA ALA A 390 -30.69 11.68 -13.50
C ALA A 390 -29.84 11.09 -12.36
N VAL A 391 -28.67 10.52 -12.65
CA VAL A 391 -27.73 9.98 -11.66
C VAL A 391 -27.15 11.10 -10.81
N TYR A 392 -26.62 12.16 -11.43
CA TYR A 392 -25.98 13.25 -10.70
C TYR A 392 -26.97 14.17 -9.97
N SER A 393 -28.22 14.23 -10.39
CA SER A 393 -29.28 14.96 -9.68
C SER A 393 -29.85 14.21 -8.47
N ARG A 394 -29.43 12.97 -8.20
CA ARG A 394 -29.90 12.23 -7.02
C ARG A 394 -29.51 12.99 -5.75
N GLY A 395 -30.51 13.30 -4.91
CA GLY A 395 -30.30 14.02 -3.66
C GLY A 395 -30.10 15.53 -3.80
N SER A 396 -30.11 16.10 -5.01
CA SER A 396 -29.99 17.56 -5.20
C SER A 396 -31.31 18.31 -5.02
N GLY A 397 -32.44 17.59 -4.95
CA GLY A 397 -33.77 18.20 -4.90
C GLY A 397 -34.21 18.84 -6.22
N LEU A 398 -33.51 18.56 -7.33
CA LEU A 398 -33.83 19.10 -8.65
C LEU A 398 -35.21 18.65 -9.13
N GLN A 399 -36.08 19.63 -9.38
CA GLN A 399 -37.40 19.49 -9.99
C GLN A 399 -37.32 20.00 -11.44
N ALA A 400 -37.05 19.10 -12.37
CA ALA A 400 -36.93 19.37 -13.81
C ALA A 400 -37.94 18.53 -14.59
N GLY A 401 -38.67 19.15 -15.52
CA GLY A 401 -39.62 18.46 -16.40
C GLY A 401 -38.94 17.89 -17.65
N PRO A 402 -39.68 17.13 -18.49
CA PRO A 402 -39.14 16.59 -19.74
C PRO A 402 -38.52 17.65 -20.65
N VAL A 403 -39.15 18.83 -20.74
CA VAL A 403 -38.65 19.98 -21.52
C VAL A 403 -37.27 20.44 -21.05
N ASP A 404 -37.00 20.41 -19.74
CA ASP A 404 -35.70 20.79 -19.18
C ASP A 404 -34.62 19.78 -19.53
N VAL A 405 -34.96 18.50 -19.41
CA VAL A 405 -34.06 17.39 -19.73
C VAL A 405 -33.72 17.40 -21.22
N ASP A 406 -34.72 17.58 -22.09
CA ASP A 406 -34.55 17.68 -23.54
C ASP A 406 -33.64 18.85 -23.92
N ALA A 407 -33.81 20.00 -23.27
CA ALA A 407 -32.94 21.16 -23.48
C ALA A 407 -31.48 20.88 -23.09
N VAL A 408 -31.25 20.18 -21.97
CA VAL A 408 -29.90 19.76 -21.58
C VAL A 408 -29.33 18.82 -22.63
N VAL A 409 -30.05 17.77 -23.03
CA VAL A 409 -29.54 16.76 -23.97
C VAL A 409 -29.17 17.37 -25.31
N ALA A 410 -30.04 18.24 -25.84
CA ALA A 410 -29.80 18.95 -27.10
C ALA A 410 -28.64 19.95 -27.01
N GLY A 411 -28.49 20.64 -25.87
CA GLY A 411 -27.42 21.63 -25.66
C GLY A 411 -26.07 21.06 -25.25
N THR A 412 -25.97 19.74 -25.03
CA THR A 412 -24.76 19.09 -24.48
C THR A 412 -24.18 18.02 -25.39
N GLU A 413 -24.44 18.10 -26.69
CA GLU A 413 -23.74 17.25 -27.66
C GLU A 413 -22.22 17.41 -27.54
N GLY A 414 -21.49 16.30 -27.57
CA GLY A 414 -20.02 16.29 -27.52
C GLY A 414 -19.39 16.64 -26.17
N VAL A 415 -20.17 16.78 -25.08
CA VAL A 415 -19.62 17.05 -23.74
C VAL A 415 -19.30 15.76 -22.97
N THR A 416 -18.43 15.86 -21.96
CA THR A 416 -18.05 14.73 -21.09
C THR A 416 -19.08 14.47 -19.98
N ALA A 417 -19.00 13.30 -19.32
CA ALA A 417 -19.80 13.02 -18.14
C ALA A 417 -19.48 13.98 -16.98
N SER A 418 -18.21 14.42 -16.84
CA SER A 418 -17.82 15.44 -15.87
C SER A 418 -18.49 16.80 -16.11
N PHE A 419 -18.77 17.17 -17.36
CA PHE A 419 -19.53 18.38 -17.66
C PHE A 419 -20.95 18.30 -17.08
N ILE A 420 -21.66 17.19 -17.28
CA ILE A 420 -23.02 17.00 -16.75
C ILE A 420 -23.02 17.01 -15.22
N LYS A 421 -21.99 16.43 -14.60
CA LYS A 421 -21.80 16.49 -13.14
C LYS A 421 -21.64 17.94 -12.64
N GLU A 422 -20.82 18.73 -13.32
CA GLU A 422 -20.62 20.14 -12.99
C GLU A 422 -21.89 20.97 -13.23
N LEU A 423 -22.63 20.69 -14.31
CA LEU A 423 -23.92 21.33 -14.60
C LEU A 423 -24.90 21.17 -13.43
N VAL A 424 -25.04 19.96 -12.88
CA VAL A 424 -25.89 19.73 -11.71
C VAL A 424 -25.38 20.49 -10.49
N ARG A 425 -24.06 20.52 -10.26
CA ARG A 425 -23.47 21.27 -9.14
C ARG A 425 -23.77 22.77 -9.25
N ARG A 426 -23.61 23.37 -10.44
CA ARG A 426 -23.93 24.78 -10.69
C ARG A 426 -25.42 25.06 -10.57
N THR A 427 -26.26 24.14 -11.03
CA THR A 427 -27.72 24.26 -10.89
C THR A 427 -28.15 24.40 -9.42
N VAL A 428 -27.51 23.65 -8.51
CA VAL A 428 -27.76 23.79 -7.06
C VAL A 428 -27.21 25.12 -6.54
N LEU A 429 -26.02 25.54 -6.98
CA LEU A 429 -25.42 26.81 -6.57
C LEU A 429 -26.30 28.02 -6.98
N GLU A 430 -26.82 28.03 -8.20
CA GLU A 430 -27.76 29.05 -8.69
C GLU A 430 -28.98 29.19 -7.77
N ALA A 431 -29.58 28.05 -7.38
CA ALA A 431 -30.73 28.02 -6.48
C ALA A 431 -30.41 28.61 -5.09
N LEU A 432 -29.21 28.31 -4.58
CA LEU A 432 -28.74 28.81 -3.28
C LEU A 432 -28.46 30.31 -3.31
N LEU A 433 -27.86 30.81 -4.40
CA LEU A 433 -27.56 32.24 -4.57
C LEU A 433 -28.82 33.09 -4.76
N GLU A 434 -29.85 32.54 -5.42
CA GLU A 434 -31.15 33.20 -5.57
C GLU A 434 -31.92 33.30 -4.24
N GLY A 435 -31.54 32.51 -3.23
CA GLY A 435 -32.24 32.47 -1.94
C GLY A 435 -33.64 31.86 -2.07
N ALA A 436 -33.80 30.89 -2.99
CA ALA A 436 -35.10 30.31 -3.31
C ALA A 436 -35.82 29.77 -2.06
N PRO A 437 -37.10 30.13 -1.82
CA PRO A 437 -37.83 29.74 -0.62
C PRO A 437 -37.90 28.20 -0.52
N GLY A 438 -37.46 27.66 0.62
CA GLY A 438 -37.39 26.21 0.87
C GLY A 438 -36.24 25.48 0.19
N GLY A 439 -35.31 26.19 -0.48
CA GLY A 439 -34.14 25.59 -1.14
C GLY A 439 -34.47 24.79 -2.39
N ALA A 440 -35.63 25.03 -3.02
CA ALA A 440 -36.09 24.27 -4.18
C ALA A 440 -35.20 24.53 -5.41
N VAL A 441 -34.59 23.46 -5.93
CA VAL A 441 -33.79 23.50 -7.16
C VAL A 441 -34.71 23.18 -8.35
N THR A 442 -34.83 24.08 -9.33
CA THR A 442 -35.81 23.96 -10.42
C THR A 442 -35.16 23.87 -11.79
N GLY A 443 -35.94 23.47 -12.81
CA GLY A 443 -35.53 23.53 -14.22
C GLY A 443 -35.10 24.93 -14.70
N VAL A 444 -35.56 26.02 -14.05
CA VAL A 444 -35.09 27.38 -14.35
C VAL A 444 -33.61 27.53 -14.00
N HIS A 445 -33.20 27.07 -12.81
CA HIS A 445 -31.80 27.10 -12.39
C HIS A 445 -30.94 26.21 -13.30
N LEU A 446 -31.47 25.06 -13.74
CA LEU A 446 -30.78 24.15 -14.65
C LEU A 446 -30.48 24.80 -16.00
N ARG A 447 -31.48 25.46 -16.61
CA ARG A 447 -31.30 26.16 -17.89
C ARG A 447 -30.35 27.36 -17.77
N ARG A 448 -30.38 28.10 -16.65
CA ARG A 448 -29.42 29.19 -16.40
C ARG A 448 -27.99 28.67 -16.27
N ALA A 449 -27.79 27.63 -15.47
CA ALA A 449 -26.48 27.00 -15.31
C ALA A 449 -25.94 26.42 -16.63
N LEU A 450 -26.81 25.85 -17.45
CA LEU A 450 -26.45 25.37 -18.79
C LEU A 450 -26.01 26.53 -19.70
N ALA A 451 -26.78 27.61 -19.74
CA ALA A 451 -26.46 28.79 -20.54
C ALA A 451 -25.12 29.41 -20.12
N ASP A 452 -24.85 29.53 -18.82
CA ASP A 452 -23.58 30.01 -18.28
C ASP A 452 -22.40 29.10 -18.65
N LEU A 453 -22.56 27.78 -18.52
CA LEU A 453 -21.52 26.81 -18.86
C LEU A 453 -21.17 26.77 -20.36
N LEU A 454 -22.16 27.01 -21.22
CA LEU A 454 -21.99 27.00 -22.67
C LEU A 454 -21.55 28.35 -23.22
N ASP A 455 -21.56 29.43 -22.43
CA ASP A 455 -21.18 30.76 -22.87
C ASP A 455 -19.77 30.75 -23.48
N SER A 456 -19.71 31.17 -24.74
CA SER A 456 -18.51 31.31 -25.56
C SER A 456 -17.41 32.19 -24.94
N THR A 457 -17.77 33.08 -24.00
CA THR A 457 -16.78 33.89 -23.27
C THR A 457 -15.96 33.09 -22.26
N GLN A 458 -16.37 31.88 -21.91
CA GLN A 458 -15.68 30.97 -20.97
C GLN A 458 -14.89 29.85 -21.69
N GLY A 459 -14.14 30.17 -22.75
CA GLY A 459 -13.40 29.19 -23.55
C GLY A 459 -12.47 28.26 -22.76
N VAL A 460 -11.79 28.78 -21.73
CA VAL A 460 -10.92 27.99 -20.84
C VAL A 460 -11.73 27.02 -19.97
N THR A 461 -12.87 27.47 -19.42
CA THR A 461 -13.77 26.62 -18.62
C THR A 461 -14.38 25.50 -19.46
N ARG A 462 -14.75 25.78 -20.72
CA ARG A 462 -15.25 24.79 -21.67
C ARG A 462 -14.20 23.72 -21.99
N ALA A 463 -12.96 24.14 -22.26
CA ALA A 463 -11.86 23.21 -22.49
C ALA A 463 -11.55 22.35 -21.25
N LEU A 464 -11.58 22.94 -20.05
CA LEU A 464 -11.36 22.21 -18.78
C LEU A 464 -12.46 21.20 -18.47
N LEU A 465 -13.68 21.40 -18.95
CA LEU A 465 -14.80 20.48 -18.79
C LEU A 465 -14.95 19.50 -19.97
N GLY A 466 -13.98 19.49 -20.90
CA GLY A 466 -13.96 18.58 -22.04
C GLY A 466 -15.00 18.90 -23.12
N VAL A 467 -15.37 20.17 -23.27
CA VAL A 467 -16.13 20.64 -24.44
C VAL A 467 -15.14 20.98 -25.54
N SER A 468 -15.17 20.24 -26.65
CA SER A 468 -14.30 20.50 -27.81
C SER A 468 -14.46 21.93 -28.31
N ALA A 469 -13.34 22.57 -28.66
CA ALA A 469 -13.34 23.88 -29.30
C ALA A 469 -13.73 23.75 -30.79
N GLU A 470 -15.04 23.81 -31.04
CA GLU A 470 -15.71 23.87 -32.36
C GLU A 470 -15.59 22.61 -33.27
N PRO A 471 -16.56 22.43 -34.20
CA PRO A 471 -17.12 21.14 -34.59
C PRO A 471 -16.31 20.29 -35.57
#